data_AF-A0AAV7JRC0-F1
#
_entry.id   AF-A0AAV7JRC0-F1
#
_cell.length_a   1.000
_cell.length_b   1.000
_cell.length_c   1.000
_cell.angle_alpha   90.00
_cell.angle_beta   90.00
_cell.angle_gamma   90.00
#
_symmetry.space_group_name_H-M   'P 1'
#
loop_
_entity.id
_entity.type
_entity.pdbx_description
1 polymer ?
#
loop_
_entity_poly.entity_id
_entity_poly.type
_entity_poly.pdbx_seq_one_letter_code
_entity_poly.pdbx_strand_id
1 'polypeptide(L)'
;MRKTLGLENIMKLIVEAVNFIRAKGINHREFKHVLTEPDSEYGDVLYFTAFRWLSRGAVLKRVWMLREEMSCFMDEKGNKVPEFQNPVWLSDFAFLVDITTHLNSLNSTLQGAAVKNNFSNFSELRSMEIPDRKRFARIVSHLIEEFKTRFADFRREDQKIMLLTQLFCFDVQCASDGIQLELLDLQANINFKKKFREVKLDEISKNLSILDF
;
A
#
# COMPACT_ATOMS: atom_id res chain seq x y z
N MET A 1 14.02 -17.46 8.27
CA MET A 1 15.35 -16.95 7.89
C MET A 1 15.14 -15.66 7.11
N ARG A 2 15.15 -14.49 7.78
CA ARG A 2 14.92 -13.18 7.13
C ARG A 2 16.17 -12.81 6.33
N LYS A 3 16.20 -13.13 5.04
CA LYS A 3 17.06 -12.40 4.10
C LYS A 3 16.35 -11.09 3.83
N THR A 4 16.59 -10.09 4.67
CA THR A 4 16.11 -8.74 4.41
C THR A 4 16.76 -8.26 3.12
N LEU A 5 15.91 -8.03 2.14
CA LEU A 5 16.24 -7.34 0.91
C LEU A 5 17.00 -6.06 1.31
N GLY A 6 18.04 -5.65 0.58
CA GLY A 6 18.86 -4.46 0.87
C GLY A 6 18.10 -3.11 1.02
N LEU A 7 16.76 -3.16 0.96
CA LEU A 7 15.79 -2.12 1.24
C LEU A 7 15.90 -1.55 2.67
N GLU A 8 16.39 -2.31 3.67
CA GLU A 8 16.61 -1.77 5.03
C GLU A 8 17.66 -0.67 5.04
N ASN A 9 18.75 -0.85 4.26
CA ASN A 9 19.80 0.16 4.12
C ASN A 9 19.27 1.41 3.41
N ILE A 10 18.39 1.24 2.42
CA ILE A 10 17.73 2.34 1.74
C ILE A 10 16.86 3.13 2.73
N MET A 11 15.99 2.46 3.49
CA MET A 11 15.15 3.12 4.49
C MET A 11 15.95 3.88 5.54
N LYS A 12 17.05 3.30 6.03
CA LYS A 12 17.93 3.94 7.00
C LYS A 12 18.51 5.23 6.43
N LEU A 13 19.06 5.19 5.22
CA LEU A 13 19.63 6.36 4.55
C LEU A 13 18.58 7.44 4.31
N ILE A 14 17.38 7.08 3.82
CA ILE A 14 16.29 8.05 3.62
C ILE A 14 15.92 8.74 4.93
N VAL A 15 15.82 7.99 6.03
CA VAL A 15 15.52 8.56 7.34
C VAL A 15 16.62 9.51 7.81
N GLU A 16 17.90 9.14 7.63
CA GLU A 16 19.04 9.99 7.97
C GLU A 16 19.06 11.28 7.15
N ALA A 17 18.84 11.20 5.84
CA ALA A 17 18.78 12.36 4.93
C ALA A 17 17.63 13.31 5.29
N VAL A 18 16.42 12.78 5.50
CA VAL A 18 15.26 13.57 5.92
C VAL A 18 15.50 14.22 7.28
N ASN A 19 16.08 13.48 8.23
CA ASN A 19 16.41 14.01 9.55
C ASN A 19 17.47 15.12 9.47
N PHE A 20 18.48 15.00 8.61
CA PHE A 20 19.51 16.03 8.43
C PHE A 20 18.92 17.37 7.95
N ILE A 21 18.00 17.32 6.98
CA ILE A 21 17.32 18.52 6.46
C ILE A 21 16.43 19.14 7.55
N ARG A 22 15.74 18.31 8.35
CA ARG A 22 14.79 18.80 9.36
C ARG A 22 15.40 19.13 10.72
N ALA A 23 16.55 18.58 11.09
CA ALA A 23 17.15 18.72 12.43
C ALA A 23 17.60 20.15 12.74
N LYS A 24 17.93 20.95 11.72
CA LYS A 24 18.28 22.36 11.88
C LYS A 24 17.15 23.21 11.31
N GLY A 25 16.50 24.03 12.15
CA GLY A 25 15.41 24.91 11.71
C GLY A 25 15.81 25.86 10.56
N ILE A 26 17.11 26.19 10.45
CA ILE A 26 17.70 26.90 9.32
C ILE A 26 17.71 26.03 8.06
N ASN A 27 18.24 24.80 8.13
CA ASN A 27 18.25 23.87 6.99
C ASN A 27 16.84 23.62 6.42
N HIS A 28 15.83 23.48 7.28
CA HIS A 28 14.46 23.26 6.81
C HIS A 28 13.91 24.49 6.07
N ARG A 29 14.19 25.70 6.56
CA ARG A 29 13.76 26.95 5.90
C ARG A 29 14.51 27.17 4.59
N GLU A 30 15.82 26.94 4.57
CA GLU A 30 16.64 27.06 3.35
C GLU A 30 16.23 26.02 2.30
N PHE A 31 16.01 24.76 2.68
CA PHE A 31 15.53 23.75 1.75
C PHE A 31 14.12 24.07 1.23
N LYS A 32 13.26 24.63 2.08
CA LYS A 32 11.94 25.10 1.62
C LYS A 32 12.06 26.22 0.58
N HIS A 33 13.04 27.12 0.71
CA HIS A 33 13.33 28.12 -0.31
C HIS A 33 13.80 27.49 -1.64
N VAL A 34 14.64 26.45 -1.59
CA VAL A 34 15.04 25.66 -2.78
C VAL A 34 13.80 25.08 -3.50
N LEU A 35 12.78 24.66 -2.76
CA LEU A 35 11.53 24.14 -3.34
C LEU A 35 10.56 25.21 -3.87
N THR A 36 10.80 26.50 -3.63
CA THR A 36 9.87 27.60 -3.99
C THR A 36 10.33 28.40 -5.23
N GLU A 37 11.39 27.95 -5.92
CA GLU A 37 11.77 28.52 -7.22
C GLU A 37 10.68 28.23 -8.29
N PRO A 38 10.47 29.12 -9.27
CA PRO A 38 9.25 29.18 -10.08
C PRO A 38 8.96 27.97 -10.99
N ASP A 39 9.83 26.97 -11.03
CA ASP A 39 9.67 25.74 -11.82
C ASP A 39 9.33 24.48 -10.99
N SER A 40 9.12 24.62 -9.67
CA SER A 40 8.79 23.51 -8.75
C SER A 40 7.28 23.44 -8.42
N GLU A 41 6.59 22.39 -8.87
CA GLU A 41 5.18 22.12 -8.52
C GLU A 41 4.95 21.70 -7.03
N TYR A 42 5.98 21.69 -6.18
CA TYR A 42 5.92 21.02 -4.87
C TYR A 42 6.30 21.92 -3.69
N GLY A 43 5.30 22.43 -2.97
CA GLY A 43 5.48 23.43 -1.89
C GLY A 43 6.04 22.95 -0.53
N ASP A 44 6.37 21.67 -0.31
CA ASP A 44 7.04 21.22 0.94
C ASP A 44 7.54 19.75 0.91
N VAL A 45 8.43 19.37 1.83
CA VAL A 45 8.70 17.97 2.22
C VAL A 45 7.72 17.56 3.33
N LEU A 46 6.77 16.67 3.02
CA LEU A 46 5.77 16.18 3.97
C LEU A 46 6.40 15.62 5.26
N TYR A 47 5.70 15.86 6.37
CA TYR A 47 6.05 15.46 7.73
C TYR A 47 6.36 13.95 7.85
N PHE A 48 7.60 13.59 8.20
CA PHE A 48 7.90 12.25 8.72
C PHE A 48 7.40 12.15 10.17
N THR A 49 6.15 11.72 10.38
CA THR A 49 5.69 11.18 11.66
C THR A 49 6.01 9.70 11.61
N ALA A 50 6.91 9.24 12.47
CA ALA A 50 7.37 7.86 12.54
C ALA A 50 6.25 6.80 12.72
N PHE A 51 5.00 7.21 12.99
CA PHE A 51 3.92 6.41 13.56
C PHE A 51 2.81 5.93 12.60
N ARG A 52 2.86 6.18 11.28
CA ARG A 52 1.92 5.57 10.33
C ARG A 52 2.62 5.14 9.07
N TRP A 53 2.64 3.86 8.74
CA TRP A 53 3.34 3.34 7.56
C TRP A 53 2.81 3.94 6.23
N LEU A 54 1.56 4.41 6.18
CA LEU A 54 1.01 5.19 5.08
C LEU A 54 1.79 6.50 4.84
N SER A 55 2.35 7.13 5.88
CA SER A 55 3.27 8.26 5.73
C SER A 55 4.63 7.84 5.18
N ARG A 56 5.08 6.60 5.42
CA ARG A 56 6.38 6.12 4.94
C ARG A 56 6.42 5.97 3.42
N GLY A 57 5.40 5.36 2.81
CA GLY A 57 5.32 5.29 1.34
C GLY A 57 5.20 6.67 0.69
N ALA A 58 4.43 7.59 1.30
CA ALA A 58 4.34 8.97 0.83
C ALA A 58 5.66 9.74 0.95
N VAL A 59 6.41 9.53 2.05
CA VAL A 59 7.74 10.11 2.24
C VAL A 59 8.73 9.54 1.22
N LEU A 60 8.74 8.22 1.00
CA LEU A 60 9.60 7.60 -0.01
C LEU A 60 9.34 8.18 -1.40
N LYS A 61 8.07 8.30 -1.80
CA LYS A 61 7.68 8.90 -3.08
C LYS A 61 8.11 10.36 -3.20
N ARG A 62 8.06 11.13 -2.11
CA ARG A 62 8.50 12.52 -2.12
C ARG A 62 10.02 12.65 -2.19
N VAL A 63 10.75 11.86 -1.41
CA VAL A 63 12.20 11.85 -1.46
C VAL A 63 12.68 11.35 -2.82
N TRP A 64 11.96 10.43 -3.46
CA TRP A 64 12.21 10.03 -4.84
C TRP A 64 12.17 11.23 -5.80
N MET A 65 11.11 12.05 -5.72
CA MET A 65 10.95 13.23 -6.57
C MET A 65 12.02 14.28 -6.32
N LEU A 66 12.36 14.52 -5.06
CA LEU A 66 13.27 15.60 -4.63
C LEU A 66 14.73 15.17 -4.46
N ARG A 67 15.10 13.98 -4.93
CA ARG A 67 16.41 13.37 -4.62
C ARG A 67 17.59 14.20 -5.13
N GLU A 68 17.42 14.90 -6.26
CA GLU A 68 18.48 15.68 -6.89
C GLU A 68 18.72 16.98 -6.11
N GLU A 69 17.63 17.67 -5.76
CA GLU A 69 17.63 18.86 -4.92
C GLU A 69 18.15 18.54 -3.51
N MET A 70 17.72 17.41 -2.93
CA MET A 70 18.25 16.92 -1.66
C MET A 70 19.74 16.61 -1.76
N SER A 71 20.20 15.96 -2.82
CA SER A 71 21.63 15.66 -3.03
C SER A 71 22.46 16.94 -3.07
N CYS A 72 22.01 17.93 -3.84
CA CYS A 72 22.72 19.19 -4.02
C CYS A 72 22.79 19.98 -2.70
N PHE A 73 21.63 20.16 -2.04
CA PHE A 73 21.55 20.85 -0.77
C PHE A 73 22.40 20.20 0.32
N MET A 74 22.39 18.87 0.41
CA MET A 74 23.18 18.15 1.41
C MET A 74 24.69 18.25 1.13
N ASP A 75 25.11 18.29 -0.13
CA ASP A 75 26.50 18.53 -0.52
C ASP A 75 26.97 19.94 -0.09
N GLU A 76 26.18 20.97 -0.35
CA GLU A 76 26.47 22.35 0.09
C GLU A 76 26.66 22.47 1.61
N LYS A 77 25.95 21.65 2.38
CA LYS A 77 26.07 21.59 3.85
C LYS A 77 27.15 20.63 4.35
N GLY A 78 27.97 20.07 3.45
CA GLY A 78 29.09 19.18 3.77
C GLY A 78 28.69 17.74 4.12
N ASN A 79 27.48 17.30 3.78
CA ASN A 79 26.95 15.97 4.09
C ASN A 79 26.56 15.21 2.82
N LYS A 80 27.55 14.85 2.00
CA LYS A 80 27.34 14.16 0.71
C LYS A 80 26.61 12.83 0.87
N VAL A 81 25.66 12.59 -0.03
CA VAL A 81 24.91 11.33 -0.15
C VAL A 81 25.20 10.68 -1.50
N PRO A 82 26.33 9.97 -1.67
CA PRO A 82 26.74 9.40 -2.95
C PRO A 82 25.76 8.37 -3.51
N GLU A 83 24.92 7.77 -2.68
CA GLU A 83 23.91 6.80 -3.06
C GLU A 83 22.85 7.39 -4.01
N PHE A 84 22.57 8.69 -3.92
CA PHE A 84 21.66 9.38 -4.85
C PHE A 84 22.21 9.50 -6.27
N GLN A 85 23.49 9.21 -6.48
CA GLN A 85 24.13 9.14 -7.80
C GLN A 85 24.44 7.71 -8.25
N ASN A 86 24.15 6.71 -7.42
CA ASN A 86 24.43 5.31 -7.73
C ASN A 86 23.24 4.67 -8.47
N PRO A 87 23.37 4.29 -9.75
CA PRO A 87 22.24 3.79 -10.55
C PRO A 87 21.68 2.45 -10.04
N VAL A 88 22.52 1.62 -9.43
CA VAL A 88 22.08 0.34 -8.84
C VAL A 88 21.25 0.61 -7.59
N TRP A 89 21.71 1.54 -6.74
CA TRP A 89 20.97 1.93 -5.54
C TRP A 89 19.66 2.63 -5.90
N LEU A 90 19.67 3.53 -6.89
CA LEU A 90 18.48 4.21 -7.39
C LEU A 90 17.45 3.23 -7.95
N SER A 91 17.88 2.15 -8.59
CA SER A 91 16.97 1.11 -9.07
C SER A 91 16.29 0.37 -7.91
N ASP A 92 17.03 0.04 -6.85
CA ASP A 92 16.45 -0.58 -5.65
C ASP A 92 15.54 0.40 -4.89
N PHE A 93 15.88 1.68 -4.86
CA PHE A 93 15.04 2.72 -4.24
C PHE A 93 13.75 2.97 -5.04
N ALA A 94 13.83 3.04 -6.37
CA ALA A 94 12.66 3.14 -7.23
C ALA A 94 11.70 1.96 -7.06
N PHE A 95 12.23 0.73 -7.02
CA PHE A 95 11.42 -0.44 -6.73
C PHE A 95 10.75 -0.35 -5.36
N LEU A 96 11.46 0.15 -4.34
CA LEU A 96 10.89 0.35 -3.01
C LEU A 96 9.73 1.36 -3.01
N VAL A 97 9.88 2.47 -3.74
CA VAL A 97 8.84 3.49 -3.88
C VAL A 97 7.60 2.91 -4.56
N ASP A 98 7.78 2.21 -5.67
CA ASP A 98 6.69 1.58 -6.42
C ASP A 98 5.95 0.53 -5.56
N ILE A 99 6.68 -0.41 -4.94
CA ILE A 99 6.05 -1.48 -4.16
C ILE A 99 5.33 -0.93 -2.93
N THR A 100 5.89 0.06 -2.25
CA THR A 100 5.21 0.69 -1.10
C THR A 100 4.00 1.50 -1.52
N THR A 101 4.01 2.12 -2.70
CA THR A 101 2.84 2.79 -3.28
C THR A 101 1.71 1.79 -3.54
N HIS A 102 2.02 0.65 -4.17
CA HIS A 102 1.03 -0.41 -4.39
C HIS A 102 0.47 -0.97 -3.07
N LEU A 103 1.32 -1.20 -2.07
CA LEU A 103 0.88 -1.68 -0.75
C LEU A 103 0.02 -0.66 0.01
N ASN A 104 0.37 0.63 -0.06
CA ASN A 104 -0.44 1.71 0.50
C ASN A 104 -1.83 1.77 -0.16
N SER A 105 -1.88 1.62 -1.48
CA SER A 105 -3.13 1.58 -2.24
C SER A 105 -3.99 0.38 -1.81
N LEU A 106 -3.39 -0.82 -1.74
CA LEU A 106 -4.09 -2.02 -1.30
C LEU A 106 -4.68 -1.85 0.10
N ASN A 107 -3.91 -1.33 1.04
CA ASN A 107 -4.42 -1.10 2.39
C ASN A 107 -5.53 -0.05 2.45
N SER A 108 -5.44 1.01 1.64
CA SER A 108 -6.51 2.01 1.58
C SER A 108 -7.82 1.39 1.06
N THR A 109 -7.72 0.51 0.06
CA THR A 109 -8.85 -0.30 -0.41
C THR A 109 -9.40 -1.22 0.67
N LEU A 110 -8.53 -1.93 1.40
CA LEU A 110 -8.94 -2.83 2.49
C LEU A 110 -9.59 -2.09 3.66
N GLN A 111 -9.25 -0.82 3.88
CA GLN A 111 -9.86 0.03 4.90
C GLN A 111 -11.18 0.67 4.44
N GLY A 112 -11.69 0.34 3.25
CA GLY A 112 -12.97 0.83 2.74
C GLY A 112 -12.92 2.26 2.18
N ALA A 113 -11.74 2.84 1.98
CA ALA A 113 -11.61 4.16 1.36
C ALA A 113 -11.77 4.06 -0.17
N ALA A 114 -12.49 5.00 -0.79
CA ALA A 114 -12.60 5.09 -2.24
C ALA A 114 -11.23 5.41 -2.86
N VAL A 115 -10.62 4.43 -3.54
CA VAL A 115 -9.32 4.61 -4.19
C VAL A 115 -9.52 5.09 -5.63
N LYS A 116 -8.93 6.24 -5.98
CA LYS A 116 -8.70 6.64 -7.37
C LYS A 116 -7.54 5.80 -7.92
N ASN A 117 -7.90 4.64 -8.47
CA ASN A 117 -6.97 3.65 -8.98
C ASN A 117 -6.24 4.12 -10.25
N ASN A 118 -5.11 4.84 -10.10
CA ASN A 118 -4.15 5.03 -11.19
C ASN A 118 -3.04 3.98 -11.06
N PHE A 119 -3.28 2.79 -11.62
CA PHE A 119 -2.32 1.69 -11.64
C PHE A 119 -1.33 1.83 -12.81
N SER A 120 -0.44 2.82 -12.76
CA SER A 120 0.77 2.80 -13.57
C SER A 120 1.73 1.78 -12.94
N ASN A 121 1.84 0.58 -13.52
CA ASN A 121 2.73 -0.48 -13.04
C ASN A 121 4.18 0.04 -12.95
N PHE A 122 4.74 0.04 -11.74
CA PHE A 122 6.15 0.33 -11.43
C PHE A 122 6.75 1.50 -12.23
N SER A 123 6.16 2.69 -12.12
CA SER A 123 6.54 3.85 -12.95
C SER A 123 7.94 4.35 -12.65
N GLU A 124 8.36 4.33 -11.38
CA GLU A 124 9.70 4.79 -10.99
C GLU A 124 10.75 3.81 -11.48
N LEU A 125 10.53 2.51 -11.28
CA LEU A 125 11.47 1.49 -11.74
C LEU A 125 11.54 1.43 -13.27
N ARG A 126 10.44 1.71 -13.97
CA ARG A 126 10.42 1.79 -15.43
C ARG A 126 11.28 2.94 -15.98
N SER A 127 11.44 4.02 -15.21
CA SER A 127 12.28 5.17 -15.57
C SER A 127 13.79 4.88 -15.45
N MET A 128 14.18 3.74 -14.87
CA MET A 128 15.58 3.34 -14.72
C MET A 128 16.18 2.76 -15.99
N GLU A 129 17.43 3.10 -16.27
CA GLU A 129 18.19 2.56 -17.40
C GLU A 129 18.61 1.09 -17.21
N ILE A 130 18.84 0.64 -15.96
CA ILE A 130 19.39 -0.72 -15.69
C ILE A 130 18.68 -1.45 -14.52
N PRO A 131 17.35 -1.67 -14.56
CA PRO A 131 16.69 -2.42 -13.51
C PRO A 131 16.96 -3.93 -13.66
N ASP A 132 17.43 -4.60 -12.59
CA ASP A 132 17.47 -6.07 -12.50
C ASP A 132 16.04 -6.62 -12.31
N ARG A 133 15.29 -6.66 -13.42
CA ARG A 133 13.88 -7.08 -13.45
C ARG A 133 13.69 -8.50 -12.91
N LYS A 134 14.66 -9.39 -13.12
CA LYS A 134 14.58 -10.78 -12.64
C LYS A 134 14.66 -10.84 -11.12
N ARG A 135 15.55 -10.06 -10.51
CA ARG A 135 15.62 -9.94 -9.05
C ARG A 135 14.33 -9.35 -8.48
N PHE A 136 13.82 -8.25 -9.05
CA PHE A 136 12.58 -7.63 -8.57
C PHE A 136 11.36 -8.55 -8.73
N ALA A 137 11.25 -9.28 -9.84
CA ALA A 137 10.18 -10.27 -10.02
C ALA A 137 10.21 -11.36 -8.94
N ARG A 138 11.40 -11.87 -8.57
CA ARG A 138 11.54 -12.85 -7.49
C ARG A 138 11.07 -12.29 -6.14
N ILE A 139 11.37 -11.02 -5.86
CA ILE A 139 10.92 -10.34 -4.64
C ILE A 139 9.39 -10.24 -4.62
N VAL A 140 8.79 -9.79 -5.72
CA VAL A 140 7.33 -9.67 -5.83
C VAL A 140 6.67 -11.03 -5.68
N SER A 141 7.17 -12.07 -6.34
CA SER A 141 6.65 -13.43 -6.18
C SER A 141 6.71 -13.90 -4.73
N HIS A 142 7.83 -13.66 -4.03
CA HIS A 142 7.96 -14.04 -2.63
C HIS A 142 6.97 -13.27 -1.74
N LEU A 143 6.78 -11.98 -1.99
CA LEU A 143 5.81 -11.15 -1.28
C LEU A 143 4.38 -11.64 -1.50
N ILE A 144 4.02 -12.01 -2.74
CA ILE A 144 2.71 -12.59 -3.06
C ILE A 144 2.47 -13.87 -2.26
N GLU A 145 3.46 -14.77 -2.18
CA GLU A 145 3.34 -16.01 -1.41
C GLU A 145 3.21 -15.76 0.10
N GLU A 146 3.95 -14.79 0.64
CA GLU A 146 3.80 -14.35 2.04
C GLU A 146 2.39 -13.82 2.31
N PHE A 147 1.83 -12.98 1.42
CA PHE A 147 0.44 -12.51 1.53
C PHE A 147 -0.56 -13.67 1.46
N LYS A 148 -0.41 -14.58 0.50
CA LYS A 148 -1.28 -15.76 0.40
C LYS A 148 -1.25 -16.59 1.67
N THR A 149 -0.08 -16.76 2.27
CA THR A 149 0.10 -17.53 3.50
C THR A 149 -0.53 -16.80 4.68
N ARG A 150 -0.24 -15.50 4.85
CA ARG A 150 -0.74 -14.67 5.94
C ARG A 150 -2.27 -14.56 5.96
N PHE A 151 -2.90 -14.50 4.80
CA PHE A 151 -4.35 -14.38 4.64
C PHE A 151 -5.02 -15.71 4.28
N ALA A 152 -4.35 -16.86 4.54
CA ALA A 152 -4.91 -18.17 4.25
C ALA A 152 -6.18 -18.48 5.07
N ASP A 153 -6.26 -17.98 6.30
CA ASP A 153 -7.43 -18.21 7.17
C ASP A 153 -8.68 -17.47 6.66
N PHE A 154 -8.52 -16.26 6.12
CA PHE A 154 -9.62 -15.53 5.47
C PHE A 154 -10.18 -16.31 4.28
N ARG A 155 -9.36 -17.07 3.55
CA ARG A 155 -9.86 -17.93 2.46
C ARG A 155 -10.71 -19.10 2.96
N ARG A 156 -10.49 -19.59 4.19
CA ARG A 156 -11.35 -20.64 4.78
C ARG A 156 -12.71 -20.08 5.19
N GLU A 157 -12.74 -18.84 5.68
CA GLU A 157 -13.97 -18.16 6.09
C GLU A 157 -14.68 -17.46 4.91
N ASP A 158 -14.00 -17.26 3.77
CA ASP A 158 -14.55 -16.67 2.55
C ASP A 158 -15.76 -17.44 2.05
N GLN A 159 -15.76 -18.78 2.16
CA GLN A 159 -16.93 -19.58 1.80
C GLN A 159 -18.15 -19.27 2.68
N LYS A 160 -17.96 -19.02 3.98
CA LYS A 160 -19.05 -18.63 4.89
C LYS A 160 -19.51 -17.20 4.65
N ILE A 161 -18.58 -16.28 4.35
CA ILE A 161 -18.90 -14.89 4.00
C ILE A 161 -19.63 -14.83 2.65
N MET A 162 -19.21 -15.63 1.67
CA MET A 162 -19.84 -15.74 0.35
C MET A 162 -21.23 -16.37 0.46
N LEU A 163 -21.42 -17.35 1.36
CA LEU A 163 -22.75 -17.88 1.71
C LEU A 163 -23.66 -16.79 2.28
N LEU A 164 -23.15 -15.94 3.19
CA LEU A 164 -23.94 -14.86 3.81
C LEU A 164 -24.27 -13.73 2.84
N THR A 165 -23.35 -13.38 1.95
CA THR A 165 -23.51 -12.24 1.01
C THR A 165 -24.21 -12.63 -0.28
N GLN A 166 -24.15 -13.90 -0.68
CA GLN A 166 -24.71 -14.43 -1.93
C GLN A 166 -25.59 -15.65 -1.68
N LEU A 167 -26.33 -15.69 -0.57
CA LEU A 167 -27.12 -16.85 -0.12
C LEU A 167 -27.96 -17.52 -1.22
N PHE A 168 -28.53 -16.75 -2.15
CA PHE A 168 -29.37 -17.26 -3.26
C PHE A 168 -28.63 -17.61 -4.55
N CYS A 169 -27.34 -17.32 -4.63
CA CYS A 169 -26.47 -17.60 -5.79
C CYS A 169 -25.27 -18.48 -5.41
N PHE A 170 -25.12 -18.81 -4.13
CA PHE A 170 -24.06 -19.66 -3.63
C PHE A 170 -24.24 -21.11 -4.12
N ASP A 171 -23.18 -21.70 -4.64
CA ASP A 171 -23.17 -23.09 -5.08
C ASP A 171 -23.27 -24.02 -3.87
N VAL A 172 -24.35 -24.80 -3.79
CA VAL A 172 -24.60 -25.74 -2.69
C VAL A 172 -23.50 -26.80 -2.59
N GLN A 173 -22.88 -27.20 -3.71
CA GLN A 173 -21.80 -28.18 -3.69
C GLN A 173 -20.53 -27.65 -3.01
N CYS A 174 -20.43 -26.32 -2.84
CA CYS A 174 -19.35 -25.68 -2.11
C CYS A 174 -19.64 -25.54 -0.60
N ALA A 175 -20.84 -25.92 -0.12
CA ALA A 175 -21.19 -25.90 1.30
C ALA A 175 -20.82 -27.22 2.01
N SER A 176 -20.64 -27.18 3.33
CA SER A 176 -20.42 -28.40 4.12
C SER A 176 -21.62 -29.34 4.07
N ASP A 177 -21.39 -30.65 3.97
CA ASP A 177 -22.44 -31.68 3.79
C ASP A 177 -23.62 -31.54 4.78
N GLY A 178 -23.35 -31.14 6.02
CA GLY A 178 -24.36 -30.97 7.06
C GLY A 178 -25.38 -29.86 6.83
N ILE A 179 -25.14 -28.91 5.91
CA ILE A 179 -26.04 -27.77 5.65
C ILE A 179 -26.57 -27.73 4.21
N GLN A 180 -26.14 -28.66 3.34
CA GLN A 180 -26.49 -28.62 1.91
C GLN A 180 -28.00 -28.71 1.67
N LEU A 181 -28.70 -29.59 2.41
CA LEU A 181 -30.15 -29.75 2.30
C LEU A 181 -30.92 -28.52 2.80
N GLU A 182 -30.53 -27.98 3.96
CA GLU A 182 -31.13 -26.77 4.54
C GLU A 182 -30.92 -25.56 3.61
N LEU A 183 -29.75 -25.47 2.99
CA LEU A 183 -29.43 -24.43 2.02
C LEU A 183 -30.27 -24.55 0.75
N LEU A 184 -30.51 -25.76 0.23
CA LEU A 184 -31.40 -25.98 -0.92
C LEU A 184 -32.83 -25.54 -0.61
N ASP A 185 -33.35 -25.91 0.56
CA ASP A 185 -34.70 -25.52 0.99
C ASP A 185 -34.83 -24.00 1.16
N LEU A 186 -33.81 -23.35 1.73
CA LEU A 186 -33.73 -21.89 1.86
C LEU A 186 -33.64 -21.19 0.50
N GLN A 187 -32.85 -21.70 -0.44
CA GLN A 187 -32.70 -21.13 -1.78
C GLN A 187 -33.94 -21.32 -2.67
N ALA A 188 -34.67 -22.41 -2.48
CA ALA A 188 -35.93 -22.71 -3.16
C ALA A 188 -37.12 -21.87 -2.63
N ASN A 189 -36.98 -21.26 -1.45
CA ASN A 189 -38.05 -20.48 -0.83
C ASN A 189 -38.23 -19.11 -1.50
N ILE A 190 -39.20 -19.03 -2.42
CA ILE A 190 -39.53 -17.82 -3.20
C ILE A 190 -39.95 -16.64 -2.30
N ASN A 191 -40.66 -16.91 -1.20
CA ASN A 191 -41.11 -15.88 -0.26
C ASN A 191 -39.93 -15.28 0.51
N PHE A 192 -38.99 -16.13 0.94
CA PHE A 192 -37.75 -15.69 1.59
C PHE A 192 -36.86 -14.92 0.61
N LYS A 193 -36.75 -15.38 -0.63
CA LYS A 193 -36.03 -14.69 -1.72
C LYS A 193 -36.61 -13.32 -2.04
N LYS A 194 -37.94 -13.17 -1.99
CA LYS A 194 -38.62 -11.89 -2.16
C LYS A 194 -38.34 -10.95 -0.99
N LYS A 195 -38.49 -11.44 0.25
CA LYS A 195 -38.24 -10.66 1.47
C LYS A 195 -36.78 -10.25 1.64
N PHE A 196 -35.83 -11.12 1.28
CA PHE A 196 -34.39 -10.82 1.33
C PHE A 196 -33.97 -9.78 0.29
N ARG A 197 -34.65 -9.70 -0.87
CA ARG A 197 -34.44 -8.63 -1.85
C ARG A 197 -35.07 -7.29 -1.44
N GLU A 198 -36.15 -7.34 -0.67
CA GLU A 198 -36.82 -6.16 -0.11
C GLU A 198 -36.02 -5.53 1.03
N VAL A 199 -35.30 -6.35 1.82
CA VAL A 199 -34.34 -5.85 2.82
C VAL A 199 -33.08 -5.38 2.11
N LYS A 200 -32.92 -4.07 1.96
CA LYS A 200 -31.65 -3.48 1.51
C LYS A 200 -30.57 -3.79 2.54
N LEU A 201 -29.41 -4.28 2.10
CA LEU A 201 -28.23 -4.48 2.95
C LEU A 201 -27.86 -3.22 3.76
N ASP A 202 -28.21 -2.02 3.26
CA ASP A 202 -28.06 -0.73 3.94
C ASP A 202 -28.84 -0.64 5.27
N GLU A 203 -29.96 -1.35 5.40
CA GLU A 203 -30.81 -1.34 6.61
C GLU A 203 -30.28 -2.32 7.67
N ILE A 204 -29.70 -3.44 7.25
CA ILE A 204 -29.02 -4.40 8.15
C ILE A 204 -27.74 -3.78 8.73
N SER A 205 -26.97 -3.05 7.92
CA SER A 205 -25.79 -2.28 8.36
C SER A 205 -26.11 -1.23 9.43
N LYS A 206 -27.25 -0.53 9.29
CA LYS A 206 -27.74 0.44 10.30
C LYS A 206 -28.18 -0.22 11.60
N ASN A 207 -28.68 -1.44 11.54
CA ASN A 207 -29.14 -2.16 12.74
C ASN A 207 -27.98 -2.86 13.48
N LEU A 208 -26.90 -3.22 12.80
CA LEU A 208 -25.68 -3.76 13.42
C LEU A 208 -24.83 -2.68 14.11
N SER A 209 -24.97 -1.42 13.74
CA SER A 209 -24.32 -0.28 14.41
C SER A 209 -25.04 0.18 15.69
N ILE A 210 -26.14 -0.49 16.06
CA ILE A 210 -26.85 -0.27 17.35
C ILE A 210 -26.32 -1.23 18.44
N LEU A 211 -25.45 -2.18 18.07
CA LEU A 211 -24.76 -3.07 19.00
C LEU A 211 -23.27 -2.68 19.05
N ASP A 212 -22.98 -1.47 19.52
CA ASP A 212 -21.63 -1.07 19.92
C ASP A 212 -21.22 -1.85 21.20
N PHE A 213 -20.12 -2.58 21.11
CA PHE A 213 -19.19 -2.87 22.21
C PHE A 213 -17.79 -2.39 21.79
#